data_AF-A0A1G7P4B5-F1
#
_entry.id   AF-A0A1G7P4B5-F1
#
_cell.length_a   1.000
_cell.length_b   1.000
_cell.length_c   1.000
_cell.angle_alpha   90.00
_cell.angle_beta   90.00
_cell.angle_gamma   90.00
#
_symmetry.space_group_name_H-M   'P 1'
#
loop_
_entity.id
_entity.type
_entity.pdbx_description
1 polymer ?
#
loop_
_entity_poly.entity_id
_entity_poly.type
_entity_poly.pdbx_seq_one_letter_code
_entity_poly.pdbx_strand_id
1 'polypeptide(L)'
;MSYLVSLQEVDMPWGFTHAFTANERALILSAVVGVQFKLNEGSAHLHADGDLMLTLKSPGGFSHHCVNYAKLREQLLDPDSVTLYERHAH
;
A
#
# COMPACT_ATOMS: atom_id res chain seq x y z
N MET A 1 3.36 -12.23 -12.12
CA MET A 1 2.76 -12.55 -10.81
C MET A 1 2.45 -11.23 -10.11
N SER A 2 1.25 -11.10 -9.55
CA SER A 2 0.79 -9.93 -8.80
C SER A 2 0.49 -10.33 -7.36
N TYR A 3 0.71 -9.39 -6.44
CA TYR A 3 0.50 -9.55 -5.00
C TYR A 3 -0.68 -8.67 -4.61
N LEU A 4 -1.84 -9.28 -4.47
CA LEU A 4 -3.05 -8.58 -4.02
C LEU A 4 -2.95 -8.34 -2.51
N VAL A 5 -3.15 -7.10 -2.11
CA VAL A 5 -3.24 -6.72 -0.70
C VAL A 5 -4.58 -6.03 -0.46
N SER A 6 -5.03 -6.06 0.79
CA SER A 6 -6.15 -5.27 1.26
C SER A 6 -5.67 -4.38 2.41
N LEU A 7 -5.79 -3.08 2.23
CA LEU A 7 -5.18 -2.07 3.08
C LEU A 7 -6.27 -1.21 3.70
N GLN A 8 -6.12 -0.94 4.98
CA GLN A 8 -6.92 0.05 5.69
C GLN A 8 -6.15 1.37 5.74
N GLU A 9 -6.85 2.45 5.49
CA GLU A 9 -6.33 3.81 5.68
C GLU A 9 -6.12 4.10 7.17
N VAL A 10 -4.97 4.65 7.51
CA VAL A 10 -4.67 5.06 8.89
C VAL A 10 -5.70 6.10 9.32
N ASP A 11 -6.20 5.96 10.56
CA ASP A 11 -7.22 6.80 11.18
C ASP A 11 -8.57 6.87 10.45
N MET A 12 -8.80 6.03 9.44
CA MET A 12 -10.04 5.99 8.67
C MET A 12 -10.72 4.62 8.73
N PRO A 13 -12.05 4.57 8.70
CA PRO A 13 -12.80 3.31 8.77
C PRO A 13 -12.82 2.54 7.45
N TRP A 14 -12.29 3.11 6.34
CA TRP A 14 -12.34 2.49 5.02
C TRP A 14 -11.02 1.86 4.61
N GLY A 15 -11.13 0.84 3.76
CA GLY A 15 -10.01 0.18 3.12
C GLY A 15 -10.16 0.08 1.61
N PHE A 16 -9.10 -0.39 0.97
CA PHE A 16 -9.05 -0.63 -0.46
C PHE A 16 -8.17 -1.84 -0.77
N THR A 17 -8.35 -2.39 -1.97
CA THR A 17 -7.46 -3.44 -2.48
C THR A 17 -6.54 -2.88 -3.55
N HIS A 18 -5.30 -3.34 -3.56
CA HIS A 18 -4.35 -2.99 -4.60
C HIS A 18 -3.47 -4.20 -4.96
N ALA A 19 -3.07 -4.29 -6.23
CA ALA A 19 -2.24 -5.38 -6.71
C ALA A 19 -0.85 -4.85 -7.08
N PHE A 20 0.17 -5.24 -6.32
CA PHE A 20 1.55 -4.88 -6.61
C PHE A 20 2.21 -5.91 -7.52
N THR A 21 3.07 -5.45 -8.43
CA THR A 21 3.96 -6.34 -9.18
C THR A 21 5.08 -6.89 -8.30
N ALA A 22 5.76 -7.94 -8.75
CA ALA A 22 6.90 -8.50 -8.03
C ALA A 22 8.04 -7.48 -7.78
N ASN A 23 8.26 -6.56 -8.72
CA ASN A 23 9.24 -5.50 -8.57
C ASN A 23 8.81 -4.47 -7.52
N GLU A 24 7.54 -4.04 -7.56
CA GLU A 24 7.00 -3.10 -6.57
C GLU A 24 6.99 -3.71 -5.16
N ARG A 25 6.67 -5.00 -5.04
CA ARG A 25 6.83 -5.74 -3.79
C ARG A 25 8.26 -5.64 -3.25
N ALA A 26 9.27 -5.91 -4.08
CA ALA A 26 10.66 -5.86 -3.64
C ALA A 26 11.08 -4.45 -3.18
N LEU A 27 10.61 -3.40 -3.89
CA LEU A 27 10.82 -2.00 -3.51
C LEU A 27 10.17 -1.67 -2.17
N ILE A 28 8.90 -2.05 -1.98
CA ILE A 28 8.15 -1.79 -0.75
C ILE A 28 8.80 -2.54 0.43
N LEU A 29 9.19 -3.80 0.25
CA LEU A 29 9.87 -4.59 1.30
C LEU A 29 11.26 -4.05 1.66
N SER A 30 11.87 -3.25 0.78
CA SER A 30 13.17 -2.61 0.97
C SER A 30 13.06 -1.10 1.25
N ALA A 31 11.86 -0.63 1.59
CA ALA A 31 11.60 0.79 1.84
C ALA A 31 12.46 1.32 3.00
N VAL A 32 13.01 2.52 2.82
CA VAL A 32 13.81 3.22 3.82
C VAL A 32 13.05 4.46 4.28
N VAL A 33 13.03 4.68 5.59
CA VAL A 33 12.39 5.85 6.20
C VAL A 33 12.93 7.14 5.58
N GLY A 34 12.03 8.06 5.22
CA GLY A 34 12.37 9.36 4.65
C GLY A 34 12.74 9.33 3.16
N VAL A 35 12.71 8.15 2.51
CA VAL A 35 13.05 8.01 1.10
C VAL A 35 11.79 7.69 0.29
N GLN A 36 11.48 8.56 -0.67
CA GLN A 36 10.45 8.30 -1.66
C GLN A 36 10.99 7.41 -2.79
N PHE A 37 10.19 6.44 -3.23
CA PHE A 37 10.51 5.58 -4.35
C PHE A 37 9.33 5.47 -5.32
N LYS A 38 9.64 5.17 -6.58
CA LYS A 38 8.67 5.13 -7.67
C LYS A 38 8.05 3.74 -7.81
N LEU A 39 6.73 3.72 -8.03
CA LEU A 39 5.95 2.54 -8.43
C LEU A 39 5.59 2.68 -9.92
N ASN A 40 5.08 1.62 -10.55
CA ASN A 40 4.72 1.68 -11.97
C ASN A 40 3.64 2.72 -12.22
N GLU A 41 2.64 2.77 -11.33
CA GLU A 41 1.50 3.69 -11.42
C GLU A 41 1.46 4.68 -10.25
N GLY A 42 2.64 5.09 -9.75
CA GLY A 42 2.66 5.95 -8.58
C GLY A 42 4.01 6.15 -7.93
N SER A 43 3.96 6.48 -6.64
CA SER A 43 5.13 6.51 -5.76
C SER A 43 4.73 6.15 -4.34
N ALA A 44 5.72 5.82 -3.52
CA ALA A 44 5.53 5.52 -2.11
C ALA A 44 6.62 6.20 -1.28
N HIS A 45 6.29 6.56 -0.05
CA HIS A 45 7.21 7.17 0.90
C HIS A 45 6.94 6.62 2.31
N LEU A 46 7.97 6.04 2.95
CA LEU A 46 7.87 5.53 4.31
C LEU A 46 8.19 6.65 5.30
N HIS A 47 7.20 7.00 6.12
CA HIS A 47 7.32 7.99 7.17
C HIS A 47 7.99 7.41 8.42
N ALA A 48 8.50 8.29 9.29
CA ALA A 48 9.24 7.90 10.50
C ALA A 48 8.35 7.29 11.59
N ASP A 49 7.04 7.52 11.54
CA ASP A 49 6.02 6.92 12.40
C ASP A 49 5.69 5.47 12.01
N GLY A 50 6.19 4.98 10.87
CA GLY A 50 5.95 3.64 10.37
C GLY A 50 4.77 3.54 9.41
N ASP A 51 4.21 4.66 8.97
CA ASP A 51 3.19 4.67 7.92
C ASP A 51 3.80 4.84 6.53
N LEU A 52 3.19 4.16 5.56
CA LEU A 52 3.58 4.26 4.15
C LEU A 52 2.54 5.12 3.42
N MET A 53 2.97 6.27 2.92
CA MET A 53 2.18 7.10 2.02
C MET A 53 2.32 6.58 0.60
N LEU A 54 1.24 6.03 0.05
CA LEU A 54 1.09 5.60 -1.33
C LEU A 54 0.41 6.70 -2.14
N THR A 55 1.03 7.13 -3.23
CA THR A 55 0.39 7.99 -4.23
C THR A 55 0.18 7.17 -5.48
N LEU A 56 -1.07 6.80 -5.76
CA LEU A 56 -1.45 5.88 -6.84
C LEU A 56 -2.27 6.61 -7.89
N LYS A 57 -2.11 6.24 -9.15
CA LYS A 57 -2.92 6.76 -10.25
C LYS A 57 -4.35 6.20 -10.14
N SER A 58 -5.34 7.07 -10.25
CA SER A 58 -6.76 6.75 -10.30
C SER A 58 -7.42 7.44 -11.50
N PRO A 59 -8.64 7.04 -11.92
CA PRO A 59 -9.30 7.64 -13.08
C PRO A 59 -9.49 9.16 -12.99
N GLY A 60 -9.55 9.72 -11.78
CA GLY A 60 -9.68 11.16 -11.53
C GLY A 60 -8.37 11.92 -11.28
N GLY A 61 -7.21 11.26 -11.37
CA GLY A 61 -5.91 11.88 -11.08
C GLY A 61 -5.02 10.99 -10.22
N PHE A 62 -4.39 11.58 -9.20
CA PHE A 62 -3.65 10.82 -8.19
C PHE A 62 -4.46 10.76 -6.90
N SER A 63 -4.44 9.59 -6.27
CA SER A 63 -5.01 9.34 -4.96
C SER A 63 -3.89 9.07 -3.98
N HIS A 64 -4.00 9.68 -2.80
CA HIS A 64 -3.04 9.51 -1.70
C HIS A 64 -3.68 8.60 -0.66
N HIS A 65 -2.94 7.59 -0.23
CA HIS A 65 -3.37 6.58 0.72
C HIS A 65 -2.28 6.41 1.78
N CYS A 66 -2.61 6.59 3.05
CA CYS A 66 -1.70 6.40 4.17
C CYS A 66 -2.03 5.06 4.83
N VAL A 67 -1.10 4.11 4.81
CA VAL A 67 -1.34 2.75 5.30
C VAL A 67 -0.28 2.32 6.29
N ASN A 68 -0.65 1.48 7.25
CA ASN A 68 0.32 0.93 8.19
C ASN A 68 1.34 0.02 7.45
N TYR A 69 2.62 0.38 7.47
CA TYR A 69 3.65 -0.33 6.71
C TYR A 69 3.85 -1.76 7.19
N ALA A 70 3.77 -2.02 8.50
CA ALA A 70 3.96 -3.36 9.06
C ALA A 70 2.89 -4.34 8.57
N LYS A 71 1.61 -3.93 8.59
CA LYS A 71 0.49 -4.73 8.06
C LYS A 71 0.62 -4.98 6.56
N LEU A 72 1.02 -3.98 5.78
CA LEU A 72 1.28 -4.15 4.35
C LEU A 72 2.43 -5.13 4.11
N ARG A 73 3.53 -4.99 4.86
CA ARG A 73 4.71 -5.85 4.76
C ARG A 73 4.38 -7.31 5.06
N GLU A 74 3.54 -7.58 6.05
CA GLU A 74 3.06 -8.93 6.37
C GLU A 74 2.34 -9.56 5.18
N GLN A 75 1.34 -8.88 4.61
CA GLN A 75 0.59 -9.39 3.44
C GLN A 75 1.45 -9.58 2.19
N LEU A 76 2.50 -8.77 2.03
CA LEU A 76 3.44 -8.93 0.93
C LEU A 76 4.38 -10.12 1.15
N LEU A 77 4.74 -10.44 2.40
CA LEU A 77 5.57 -11.59 2.72
C LEU A 77 4.78 -12.90 2.64
N ASP A 78 3.52 -12.86 3.08
CA ASP A 78 2.59 -13.98 3.10
C ASP A 78 1.25 -13.59 2.45
N PRO A 79 1.06 -13.89 1.16
CA PRO A 79 -0.17 -13.57 0.44
C PRO A 79 -1.42 -14.26 1.00
N ASP A 80 -1.27 -15.35 1.77
CA ASP A 80 -2.39 -16.03 2.41
C ASP A 80 -2.86 -15.31 3.68
N SER A 81 -2.12 -14.30 4.16
CA SER A 81 -2.44 -13.48 5.33
C SER A 81 -3.35 -12.29 5.03
N VAL A 82 -3.85 -12.14 3.79
CA VAL A 82 -4.64 -10.98 3.36
C VAL A 82 -5.96 -10.92 4.13
N THR A 83 -6.10 -9.89 4.98
CA THR A 83 -7.37 -9.57 5.64
C THR A 83 -8.15 -8.62 4.73
N LEU A 84 -9.28 -9.09 4.17
CA LEU A 84 -10.13 -8.27 3.31
C LEU A 84 -10.86 -7.20 4.14
N TYR A 85 -10.50 -5.94 3.96
CA TYR A 85 -11.27 -4.80 4.47
C TYR A 85 -12.45 -4.54 3.53
N GLU A 86 -13.67 -4.53 4.07
CA GLU A 86 -14.86 -4.25 3.28
C GLU A 86 -14.82 -2.83 2.72
N ARG A 87 -15.09 -2.73 1.42
CA ARG A 87 -15.32 -1.45 0.75
C ARG A 87 -16.74 -1.02 1.16
N HIS A 88 -16.88 -0.13 2.14
CA HIS A 88 -18.19 0.45 2.43
C HIS A 88 -18.64 1.27 1.21
N ALA A 89 -19.58 0.70 0.45
CA ALA A 89 -20.32 1.42 -0.58
C ALA A 89 -21.18 2.48 0.10
N HIS A 90 -20.95 3.75 -0.26
CA HIS A 90 -21.90 4.83 -0.03
C HIS A 90 -22.74 5.03 -1.29
#